data_AF-A0A0T9PWS8-F1
#
_entry.id   AF-A0A0T9PWS8-F1
#
_cell.length_a   1.000
_cell.length_b   1.000
_cell.length_c   1.000
_cell.angle_alpha   90.00
_cell.angle_beta   90.00
_cell.angle_gamma   90.00
#
_symmetry.space_group_name_H-M   'P 1'
#
loop_
_entity.id
_entity.type
_entity.pdbx_description
1 polymer ?
#
loop_
_entity_poly.entity_id
_entity_poly.type
_entity_poly.pdbx_seq_one_letter_code
_entity_poly.pdbx_strand_id
1 'polypeptide(L)'
;MFKLFSARQLFVHQHDKIWDFDGGIHPPEMKLQSSQVPMRIATLPDHMIIPLQQHLGPEGELRVKTGELVLKGQPLTIGRGRTVPVHAPTSGVITAIAPHTTAHPSGLAELCVHITPDGEDRWREQQPWVDYHQRDRNVLLERIHQAGIAGLGGAGFPTASKLQGGLNNVTTLIINAAECEPYITADDRLMQDHASEVVLGIQILIYLLQPQQVLIGIEDNKPEAIAALQQALRAQDEIQLRVVPTKYPSGGAKQLTKILTGKEVPFGKHSSSIGVLMHNVGTVVAIKRAIIDDEPLIERVVTLTGDALSQPGNFWARIGTPVLHLLKLAGFMPQQQPMVIMGGPLMGFTLPSLDVPIVKISNCILAPAEAEMGLSEPEQSCIRCGLCVDACPAGLLPQQLYWFSRGEEHEKARNHNLFDCIECGACAYVCPSNIPLVQYYRQEKAEIRALDQEAARAAEAKARFEAKQARLEREKLARELRHKQAAVKLTDVDQQTVDAAVSRLARESNKTDSAITVPLGQTPDNSAVIVAREARKAQARARQAEKRVAVEEKTDAIDPRQTAVAAAIARVKAKKAAQAQLESEPVQSESTVAEEDPRKAAVAAAIARVKAKKAAQAVNPD
;
A
#
# COMPACT_ATOMS: atom_id res chain seq x y z
N MET A 1 -57.57 39.92 3.50
CA MET A 1 -57.11 39.52 2.14
C MET A 1 -55.72 38.91 2.30
N PHE A 2 -55.67 37.58 2.47
CA PHE A 2 -54.45 36.80 2.69
C PHE A 2 -53.60 36.84 1.41
N LYS A 3 -52.39 37.44 1.47
CA LYS A 3 -51.36 37.17 0.48
C LYS A 3 -50.52 36.01 0.99
N LEU A 4 -50.73 34.84 0.38
CA LEU A 4 -49.82 33.71 0.47
C LEU A 4 -48.43 34.18 0.00
N PHE A 5 -47.51 34.41 0.93
CA PHE A 5 -46.09 34.38 0.62
C PHE A 5 -45.73 32.93 0.32
N SER A 6 -45.52 32.67 -0.96
CA SER A 6 -45.08 31.40 -1.51
C SER A 6 -43.84 30.89 -0.76
N ALA A 7 -43.92 29.65 -0.25
CA ALA A 7 -42.81 28.91 0.36
C ALA A 7 -41.55 28.83 -0.53
N ARG A 8 -41.65 29.21 -1.82
CA ARG A 8 -40.55 29.20 -2.77
C ARG A 8 -39.49 30.28 -2.52
N GLN A 9 -39.81 31.39 -1.83
CA GLN A 9 -38.83 32.46 -1.54
C GLN A 9 -37.96 32.20 -0.30
N LEU A 10 -38.44 31.40 0.66
CA LEU A 10 -37.66 30.99 1.84
C LEU A 10 -36.67 29.86 1.53
N PHE A 11 -36.92 29.03 0.51
CA PHE A 11 -36.00 27.97 0.09
C PHE A 11 -34.80 28.47 -0.74
N VAL A 12 -34.92 29.62 -1.42
CA VAL A 12 -33.83 30.17 -2.25
C VAL A 12 -32.66 30.68 -1.40
N HIS A 13 -32.90 31.21 -0.19
CA HIS A 13 -31.80 31.70 0.67
C HIS A 13 -31.02 30.62 1.44
N GLN A 14 -31.55 29.39 1.58
CA GLN A 14 -30.76 28.28 2.11
C GLN A 14 -29.75 27.73 1.10
N HIS A 15 -29.95 28.02 -0.19
CA HIS A 15 -29.11 27.53 -1.28
C HIS A 15 -27.82 28.32 -1.48
N ASP A 16 -27.45 29.30 -0.65
CA ASP A 16 -26.15 30.01 -0.75
C ASP A 16 -25.36 30.02 0.56
N LYS A 17 -25.87 29.35 1.60
CA LYS A 17 -25.18 29.32 2.88
C LYS A 17 -23.90 28.50 2.77
N ILE A 18 -22.79 29.13 3.12
CA ILE A 18 -21.49 28.49 3.31
C ILE A 18 -21.18 28.55 4.81
N TRP A 19 -20.63 27.47 5.34
CA TRP A 19 -20.22 27.37 6.73
C TRP A 19 -18.70 27.51 6.84
N ASP A 20 -18.21 27.79 8.06
CA ASP A 20 -16.78 27.78 8.35
C ASP A 20 -16.39 26.53 9.15
N PHE A 21 -15.09 26.26 9.23
CA PHE A 21 -14.50 25.24 10.08
C PHE A 21 -13.41 25.84 10.98
N ASP A 22 -13.23 25.24 12.16
CA ASP A 22 -12.27 25.72 13.16
C ASP A 22 -10.82 25.42 12.76
N GLY A 23 -9.89 26.28 13.17
CA GLY A 23 -8.48 26.18 12.84
C GLY A 23 -8.17 26.50 11.37
N GLY A 24 -7.07 25.95 10.86
CA GLY A 24 -6.53 26.28 9.54
C GLY A 24 -5.59 27.49 9.56
N ILE A 25 -4.98 27.77 8.40
CA ILE A 25 -3.97 28.83 8.21
C ILE A 25 -4.14 29.51 6.84
N HIS A 26 -3.48 30.66 6.67
CA HIS A 26 -3.47 31.44 5.42
C HIS A 26 -2.03 31.64 4.91
N PRO A 27 -1.38 30.58 4.41
CA PRO A 27 -0.04 30.71 3.80
C PRO A 27 -0.12 31.55 2.51
N PRO A 28 0.99 32.19 2.09
CA PRO A 28 1.08 32.80 0.76
C PRO A 28 0.74 31.79 -0.33
N GLU A 29 -0.16 32.14 -1.24
CA GLU A 29 -0.73 31.18 -2.18
C GLU A 29 0.25 30.73 -3.27
N MET A 30 1.09 31.65 -3.75
CA MET A 30 2.13 31.39 -4.75
C MET A 30 1.63 30.71 -6.05
N LYS A 31 0.37 30.96 -6.46
CA LYS A 31 -0.24 30.31 -7.64
C LYS A 31 0.05 31.01 -8.97
N LEU A 32 0.18 32.34 -8.99
CA LEU A 32 0.24 33.16 -10.22
C LEU A 32 1.35 32.77 -11.19
N GLN A 33 2.47 32.29 -10.66
CA GLN A 33 3.63 31.80 -11.43
C GLN A 33 3.32 30.60 -12.33
N SER A 34 2.24 29.86 -12.10
CA SER A 34 1.86 28.70 -12.93
C SER A 34 0.40 28.69 -13.41
N SER A 35 -0.52 29.39 -12.73
CA SER A 35 -1.95 29.39 -13.09
C SER A 35 -2.27 30.18 -14.36
N GLN A 36 -1.45 31.17 -14.73
CA GLN A 36 -1.69 32.01 -15.91
C GLN A 36 -1.03 31.47 -17.18
N VAL A 37 -0.23 30.41 -17.07
CA VAL A 37 0.48 29.81 -18.20
C VAL A 37 -0.36 28.71 -18.82
N PRO A 38 -0.56 28.72 -20.15
CA PRO A 38 -1.26 27.63 -20.84
C PRO A 38 -0.65 26.26 -20.52
N MET A 39 -1.52 25.27 -20.35
CA MET A 39 -1.08 23.91 -20.08
C MET A 39 -0.31 23.35 -21.28
N ARG A 40 0.81 22.68 -21.00
CA ARG A 40 1.70 22.08 -22.01
C ARG A 40 1.58 20.57 -22.01
N ILE A 41 2.03 19.93 -23.08
CA ILE A 41 2.16 18.46 -23.15
C ILE A 41 3.64 18.13 -22.93
N ALA A 42 3.94 17.25 -21.98
CA ALA A 42 5.31 16.78 -21.76
C ALA A 42 5.74 15.87 -22.91
N THR A 43 6.97 16.05 -23.41
CA THR A 43 7.54 15.15 -24.40
C THR A 43 7.83 13.78 -23.80
N LEU A 44 7.82 12.73 -24.62
CA LEU A 44 8.16 11.38 -24.18
C LEU A 44 9.65 11.30 -23.80
N PRO A 45 10.01 10.73 -22.63
CA PRO A 45 11.39 10.47 -22.27
C PRO A 45 11.94 9.22 -22.97
N ASP A 46 13.27 9.06 -23.02
CA ASP A 46 13.92 7.88 -23.62
C ASP A 46 13.64 6.57 -22.84
N HIS A 47 13.31 6.70 -21.56
CA HIS A 47 12.96 5.61 -20.68
C HIS A 47 11.85 6.03 -19.72
N MET A 48 10.91 5.12 -19.46
CA MET A 48 9.85 5.29 -18.48
C MET A 48 9.92 4.18 -17.44
N ILE A 49 9.59 4.53 -16.20
CA ILE A 49 9.60 3.63 -15.05
C ILE A 49 8.19 3.60 -14.48
N ILE A 50 7.50 2.45 -14.53
CA ILE A 50 6.11 2.34 -14.09
C ILE A 50 6.08 1.50 -12.81
N PRO A 51 5.96 2.12 -11.62
CA PRO A 51 5.75 1.38 -10.38
C PRO A 51 4.43 0.60 -10.42
N LEU A 52 4.41 -0.60 -9.85
CA LEU A 52 3.17 -1.37 -9.76
C LEU A 52 2.24 -0.84 -8.65
N GLN A 53 2.83 -0.35 -7.57
CA GLN A 53 2.14 0.23 -6.43
C GLN A 53 1.88 1.73 -6.63
N GLN A 54 0.66 2.10 -7.05
CA GLN A 54 0.29 3.51 -7.31
C GLN A 54 -1.06 3.93 -6.71
N HIS A 55 -1.58 3.15 -5.77
CA HIS A 55 -2.89 3.37 -5.16
C HIS A 55 -2.92 2.80 -3.74
N LEU A 56 -3.97 3.10 -2.98
CA LEU A 56 -4.14 2.53 -1.64
C LEU A 56 -4.67 1.10 -1.73
N GLY A 57 -3.81 0.12 -1.48
CA GLY A 57 -4.11 -1.30 -1.59
C GLY A 57 -2.87 -2.11 -1.97
N PRO A 58 -3.00 -3.40 -2.24
CA PRO A 58 -1.91 -4.20 -2.78
C PRO A 58 -1.72 -3.94 -4.29
N GLU A 59 -0.48 -4.13 -4.77
CA GLU A 59 -0.11 -4.01 -6.18
C GLU A 59 -0.80 -5.06 -7.07
N GLY A 60 -0.92 -4.75 -8.37
CA GLY A 60 -1.51 -5.64 -9.36
C GLY A 60 -0.58 -6.77 -9.79
N GLU A 61 -1.17 -7.91 -10.18
CA GLU A 61 -0.40 -9.04 -10.72
C GLU A 61 0.12 -8.70 -12.13
N LEU A 62 1.42 -8.91 -12.38
CA LEU A 62 2.04 -8.65 -13.68
C LEU A 62 1.43 -9.48 -14.81
N ARG A 63 1.15 -8.82 -15.93
CA ARG A 63 0.59 -9.44 -17.15
C ARG A 63 1.62 -9.56 -18.28
N VAL A 64 2.76 -8.88 -18.17
CA VAL A 64 3.74 -8.70 -19.22
C VAL A 64 5.11 -9.25 -18.85
N LYS A 65 6.00 -9.42 -19.83
CA LYS A 65 7.37 -9.93 -19.64
C LYS A 65 8.42 -9.03 -20.27
N THR A 66 9.64 -9.10 -19.75
CA THR A 66 10.82 -8.46 -20.38
C THR A 66 10.98 -8.92 -21.83
N GLY A 67 11.24 -7.97 -22.73
CA GLY A 67 11.38 -8.15 -24.17
C GLY A 67 10.06 -8.07 -24.95
N GLU A 68 8.92 -7.97 -24.28
CA GLU A 68 7.60 -7.87 -24.92
C GLU A 68 7.34 -6.46 -25.48
N LEU A 69 6.71 -6.39 -26.65
CA LEU A 69 6.17 -5.15 -27.21
C LEU A 69 4.83 -4.82 -26.56
N VAL A 70 4.64 -3.57 -26.16
CA VAL A 70 3.39 -3.09 -25.58
C VAL A 70 2.82 -1.92 -26.37
N LEU A 71 1.50 -1.82 -26.39
CA LEU A 71 0.77 -0.69 -26.97
C LEU A 71 0.38 0.31 -25.89
N LYS A 72 0.23 1.58 -26.27
CA LYS A 72 -0.29 2.62 -25.39
C LYS A 72 -1.69 2.24 -24.88
N GLY A 73 -1.90 2.37 -23.57
CA GLY A 73 -3.13 2.00 -22.90
C GLY A 73 -3.31 0.49 -22.67
N GLN A 74 -2.32 -0.34 -23.03
CA GLN A 74 -2.34 -1.77 -22.69
C GLN A 74 -2.15 -1.97 -21.17
N PRO A 75 -2.97 -2.81 -20.51
CA PRO A 75 -2.78 -3.12 -19.10
C PRO A 75 -1.48 -3.93 -18.89
N LEU A 76 -0.61 -3.43 -18.02
CA LEU A 76 0.62 -4.08 -17.59
C LEU A 76 0.38 -5.02 -16.40
N THR A 77 -0.66 -4.74 -15.61
CA THR A 77 -1.08 -5.59 -14.50
C THR A 77 -2.57 -5.90 -14.55
N ILE A 78 -2.96 -6.93 -13.79
CA ILE A 78 -4.35 -7.29 -13.53
C ILE A 78 -4.75 -6.70 -12.18
N GLY A 79 -5.84 -5.95 -12.17
CA GLY A 79 -6.48 -5.49 -10.94
C GLY A 79 -7.74 -6.28 -10.62
N ARG A 80 -8.00 -6.52 -9.32
CA ARG A 80 -9.26 -7.09 -8.81
C ARG A 80 -9.63 -6.43 -7.47
N GLY A 81 -10.91 -6.14 -7.28
CA GLY A 81 -11.45 -5.63 -6.02
C GLY A 81 -10.90 -4.26 -5.63
N ARG A 82 -9.94 -4.23 -4.70
CA ARG A 82 -9.26 -3.00 -4.25
C ARG A 82 -7.95 -2.73 -4.99
N THR A 83 -7.52 -3.64 -5.86
CA THR A 83 -6.32 -3.48 -6.65
C THR A 83 -6.69 -2.99 -8.04
N VAL A 84 -6.19 -1.82 -8.44
CA VAL A 84 -6.43 -1.28 -9.78
C VAL A 84 -5.24 -1.52 -10.71
N PRO A 85 -5.48 -1.83 -12.00
CA PRO A 85 -4.41 -2.06 -12.96
C PRO A 85 -3.56 -0.80 -13.23
N VAL A 86 -2.31 -1.02 -13.64
CA VAL A 86 -1.44 -0.02 -14.24
C VAL A 86 -1.29 -0.30 -15.74
N HIS A 87 -1.14 0.74 -16.54
CA HIS A 87 -1.18 0.68 -18.00
C HIS A 87 0.11 1.23 -18.60
N ALA A 88 0.43 0.75 -19.80
CA ALA A 88 1.51 1.28 -20.62
C ALA A 88 1.19 2.73 -21.03
N PRO A 89 2.03 3.72 -20.67
CA PRO A 89 1.75 5.12 -20.97
C PRO A 89 1.96 5.49 -22.44
N THR A 90 2.73 4.68 -23.16
CA THR A 90 3.03 4.81 -24.60
C THR A 90 3.35 3.41 -25.17
N SER A 91 3.49 3.29 -26.49
CA SER A 91 3.98 2.07 -27.12
C SER A 91 5.49 1.93 -27.00
N GLY A 92 5.98 0.70 -26.95
CA GLY A 92 7.41 0.44 -26.85
C GLY A 92 7.74 -0.97 -26.43
N VAL A 93 8.97 -1.16 -25.92
CA VAL A 93 9.48 -2.45 -25.46
C VAL A 93 9.65 -2.43 -23.96
N ILE A 94 9.23 -3.50 -23.29
CA ILE A 94 9.56 -3.71 -21.87
C ILE A 94 11.01 -4.14 -21.77
N THR A 95 11.86 -3.23 -21.29
CA THR A 95 13.30 -3.47 -21.21
C THR A 95 13.70 -4.20 -19.93
N ALA A 96 12.97 -3.99 -18.84
CA ALA A 96 13.20 -4.69 -17.57
C ALA A 96 11.94 -4.71 -16.70
N ILE A 97 11.89 -5.69 -15.80
CA ILE A 97 10.98 -5.71 -14.64
C ILE A 97 11.86 -5.90 -13.41
N ALA A 98 12.09 -4.82 -12.67
CA ALA A 98 13.09 -4.77 -11.60
C ALA A 98 12.70 -3.78 -10.51
N PRO A 99 13.25 -3.91 -9.28
CA PRO A 99 13.10 -2.89 -8.26
C PRO A 99 13.73 -1.56 -8.69
N HIS A 100 13.01 -0.46 -8.52
CA HIS A 100 13.50 0.91 -8.75
C HIS A 100 13.06 1.83 -7.61
N THR A 101 13.85 2.85 -7.29
CA THR A 101 13.51 3.83 -6.25
C THR A 101 12.28 4.63 -6.67
N THR A 102 11.22 4.58 -5.88
CA THR A 102 9.99 5.32 -6.18
C THR A 102 9.88 6.60 -5.36
N ALA A 103 8.87 7.40 -5.65
CA ALA A 103 8.57 8.62 -4.93
C ALA A 103 7.97 8.32 -3.55
N HIS A 104 8.81 7.80 -2.66
CA HIS A 104 8.52 7.55 -1.26
C HIS A 104 9.54 8.30 -0.38
N PRO A 105 9.14 8.91 0.75
CA PRO A 105 10.06 9.65 1.61
C PRO A 105 11.30 8.86 2.09
N SER A 106 11.18 7.53 2.20
CA SER A 106 12.28 6.65 2.60
C SER A 106 13.18 6.20 1.44
N GLY A 107 12.88 6.55 0.19
CA GLY A 107 13.57 6.03 -0.98
C GLY A 107 13.44 4.51 -1.16
N LEU A 108 12.30 3.93 -0.79
CA LEU A 108 12.06 2.50 -0.91
C LEU A 108 12.04 2.10 -2.40
N ALA A 109 12.70 0.99 -2.71
CA ALA A 109 12.66 0.41 -4.05
C ALA A 109 11.42 -0.49 -4.18
N GLU A 110 10.62 -0.25 -5.21
CA GLU A 110 9.42 -1.04 -5.53
C GLU A 110 9.57 -1.70 -6.89
N LEU A 111 8.85 -2.80 -7.11
CA LEU A 111 8.87 -3.48 -8.39
C LEU A 111 8.28 -2.54 -9.47
N CYS A 112 9.05 -2.33 -10.53
CA CYS A 112 8.70 -1.43 -11.62
C CYS A 112 8.82 -2.14 -12.97
N VAL A 113 7.99 -1.72 -13.93
CA VAL A 113 8.13 -2.07 -15.35
C VAL A 113 8.86 -0.93 -16.05
N HIS A 114 10.00 -1.23 -16.68
CA HIS A 114 10.75 -0.28 -17.47
C HIS A 114 10.34 -0.39 -18.93
N ILE A 115 9.97 0.73 -19.54
CA ILE A 115 9.56 0.81 -20.94
C ILE A 115 10.48 1.76 -21.67
N THR A 116 11.06 1.30 -22.79
CA THR A 116 11.69 2.18 -23.77
C THR A 116 10.67 2.47 -24.86
N PRO A 117 10.23 3.74 -25.00
CA PRO A 117 9.29 4.12 -26.04
C PRO A 117 9.85 3.83 -27.45
N ASP A 118 8.97 3.44 -28.37
CA ASP A 118 9.32 3.28 -29.79
C ASP A 118 9.18 4.58 -30.60
N GLY A 119 8.60 5.62 -30.00
CA GLY A 119 8.33 6.90 -30.65
C GLY A 119 7.05 6.92 -31.51
N GLU A 120 6.33 5.80 -31.61
CA GLU A 120 5.09 5.71 -32.40
C GLU A 120 3.84 6.15 -31.62
N ASP A 121 3.88 6.10 -30.28
CA ASP A 121 2.75 6.36 -29.36
C ASP A 121 1.45 5.60 -29.76
N ARG A 122 1.61 4.38 -30.29
CA ARG A 122 0.53 3.59 -30.91
C ARG A 122 -0.41 3.01 -29.86
N TRP A 123 -1.68 3.37 -29.96
CA TRP A 123 -2.75 2.87 -29.09
C TRP A 123 -3.06 1.38 -29.28
N ARG A 124 -3.52 0.74 -28.20
CA ARG A 124 -4.33 -0.48 -28.31
C ARG A 124 -5.63 -0.20 -29.07
N GLU A 125 -6.32 -1.24 -29.50
CA GLU A 125 -7.69 -1.08 -30.01
C GLU A 125 -8.55 -0.38 -28.95
N GLN A 126 -9.18 0.73 -29.35
CA GLN A 126 -10.05 1.54 -28.49
C GLN A 126 -11.52 1.34 -28.88
N GLN A 127 -12.38 1.30 -27.87
CA GLN A 127 -13.82 1.12 -27.98
C GLN A 127 -14.56 2.24 -27.22
N PRO A 128 -14.51 3.49 -27.73
CA PRO A 128 -15.18 4.62 -27.12
C PRO A 128 -16.70 4.40 -27.09
N TRP A 129 -17.35 4.90 -26.04
CA TRP A 129 -18.81 4.84 -25.93
C TRP A 129 -19.43 6.19 -26.26
N VAL A 130 -20.20 6.22 -27.34
CA VAL A 130 -20.96 7.40 -27.76
C VAL A 130 -22.06 7.74 -26.74
N ASP A 131 -22.71 6.70 -26.18
CA ASP A 131 -23.77 6.85 -25.19
C ASP A 131 -23.58 5.82 -24.07
N TYR A 132 -23.18 6.31 -22.89
CA TYR A 132 -22.99 5.48 -21.70
C TYR A 132 -24.30 5.17 -20.97
N HIS A 133 -25.41 5.88 -21.26
CA HIS A 133 -26.70 5.67 -20.61
C HIS A 133 -27.36 4.34 -21.00
N GLN A 134 -26.93 3.74 -22.11
CA GLN A 134 -27.37 2.43 -22.59
C GLN A 134 -26.65 1.26 -21.91
N ARG A 135 -25.72 1.54 -20.99
CA ARG A 135 -24.91 0.53 -20.31
C ARG A 135 -25.33 0.38 -18.85
N ASP A 136 -25.26 -0.83 -18.33
CA ASP A 136 -25.54 -1.09 -16.91
C ASP A 136 -24.48 -0.42 -16.00
N ARG A 137 -24.89 0.06 -14.83
CA ARG A 137 -23.99 0.73 -13.87
C ARG A 137 -22.79 -0.13 -13.48
N ASN A 138 -22.95 -1.45 -13.35
CA ASN A 138 -21.84 -2.34 -13.03
C ASN A 138 -20.81 -2.41 -14.16
N VAL A 139 -21.26 -2.30 -15.41
CA VAL A 139 -20.38 -2.26 -16.59
C VAL A 139 -19.58 -0.96 -16.63
N LEU A 140 -20.19 0.17 -16.27
CA LEU A 140 -19.47 1.44 -16.10
C LEU A 140 -18.44 1.35 -14.97
N LEU A 141 -18.81 0.79 -13.81
CA LEU A 141 -17.91 0.63 -12.67
C LEU A 141 -16.73 -0.28 -13.00
N GLU A 142 -16.99 -1.39 -13.69
CA GLU A 142 -15.94 -2.30 -14.15
C GLU A 142 -15.02 -1.60 -15.14
N ARG A 143 -15.55 -0.76 -16.06
CA ARG A 143 -14.72 0.03 -16.97
C ARG A 143 -13.85 1.04 -16.23
N ILE A 144 -14.39 1.76 -15.24
CA ILE A 144 -13.61 2.66 -14.36
C ILE A 144 -12.51 1.89 -13.62
N HIS A 145 -12.82 0.70 -13.13
CA HIS A 145 -11.88 -0.18 -12.45
C HIS A 145 -10.76 -0.62 -13.39
N GLN A 146 -11.11 -1.19 -14.55
CA GLN A 146 -10.15 -1.67 -15.55
C GLN A 146 -9.34 -0.55 -16.18
N ALA A 147 -9.85 0.68 -16.23
CA ALA A 147 -9.09 1.86 -16.63
C ALA A 147 -8.01 2.27 -15.61
N GLY A 148 -7.95 1.61 -14.44
CA GLY A 148 -6.88 1.83 -13.47
C GLY A 148 -7.05 3.10 -12.65
N ILE A 149 -8.25 3.67 -12.58
CA ILE A 149 -8.46 5.00 -11.97
C ILE A 149 -8.31 4.90 -10.44
N ALA A 150 -7.34 5.66 -9.93
CA ALA A 150 -7.20 5.95 -8.50
C ALA A 150 -7.51 7.44 -8.26
N GLY A 151 -7.90 7.78 -7.03
CA GLY A 151 -8.21 9.14 -6.64
C GLY A 151 -6.98 10.05 -6.76
N LEU A 152 -7.03 11.02 -7.68
CA LEU A 152 -5.90 11.88 -8.05
C LEU A 152 -5.62 13.01 -7.05
N GLY A 153 -6.48 13.19 -6.04
CA GLY A 153 -6.31 14.17 -4.96
C GLY A 153 -5.33 13.76 -3.85
N GLY A 154 -4.35 12.91 -4.15
CA GLY A 154 -3.23 12.56 -3.26
C GLY A 154 -3.32 11.18 -2.59
N ALA A 155 -4.46 10.79 -2.03
CA ALA A 155 -4.55 9.55 -1.26
C ALA A 155 -4.59 8.25 -2.10
N GLY A 156 -4.84 8.34 -3.41
CA GLY A 156 -4.76 7.18 -4.31
C GLY A 156 -5.83 6.11 -4.08
N PHE A 157 -7.00 6.42 -3.52
CA PHE A 157 -8.06 5.42 -3.33
C PHE A 157 -8.57 4.86 -4.66
N PRO A 158 -8.73 3.54 -4.83
CA PRO A 158 -9.41 2.94 -5.97
C PRO A 158 -10.79 3.57 -6.22
N THR A 159 -10.95 4.24 -7.37
CA THR A 159 -12.15 5.05 -7.63
C THR A 159 -13.40 4.19 -7.76
N ALA A 160 -13.32 3.04 -8.45
CA ALA A 160 -14.45 2.13 -8.59
C ALA A 160 -14.93 1.57 -7.24
N SER A 161 -14.01 1.14 -6.36
CA SER A 161 -14.39 0.64 -5.02
C SER A 161 -15.05 1.74 -4.18
N LYS A 162 -14.57 2.98 -4.31
CA LYS A 162 -15.16 4.15 -3.64
C LYS A 162 -16.57 4.46 -4.15
N LEU A 163 -16.81 4.37 -5.45
CA LEU A 163 -18.13 4.54 -6.05
C LEU A 163 -19.08 3.40 -5.66
N GLN A 164 -18.60 2.16 -5.68
CA GLN A 164 -19.39 0.98 -5.32
C GLN A 164 -19.92 1.06 -3.88
N GLY A 165 -19.08 1.52 -2.94
CA GLY A 165 -19.51 1.76 -1.55
C GLY A 165 -20.55 2.88 -1.40
N GLY A 166 -20.72 3.73 -2.42
CA GLY A 166 -21.64 4.86 -2.43
C GLY A 166 -22.97 4.63 -3.16
N LEU A 167 -23.09 3.61 -4.02
CA LEU A 167 -24.22 3.43 -4.94
C LEU A 167 -25.62 3.55 -4.32
N ASN A 168 -25.81 3.12 -3.07
CA ASN A 168 -27.13 3.07 -2.44
C ASN A 168 -27.33 4.10 -1.32
N ASN A 169 -26.28 4.81 -0.91
CA ASN A 169 -26.28 5.61 0.33
C ASN A 169 -25.89 7.08 0.11
N VAL A 170 -25.49 7.45 -1.09
CA VAL A 170 -25.01 8.82 -1.37
C VAL A 170 -26.19 9.74 -1.64
N THR A 171 -26.39 10.69 -0.73
CA THR A 171 -27.34 11.79 -0.90
C THR A 171 -26.69 13.00 -1.55
N THR A 172 -25.40 13.24 -1.27
CA THR A 172 -24.68 14.43 -1.73
C THR A 172 -23.37 14.03 -2.39
N LEU A 173 -23.20 14.43 -3.65
CA LEU A 173 -21.94 14.34 -4.38
C LEU A 173 -21.21 15.68 -4.30
N ILE A 174 -19.97 15.68 -3.82
CA ILE A 174 -19.09 16.86 -3.77
C ILE A 174 -17.95 16.66 -4.76
N ILE A 175 -17.74 17.64 -5.64
CA ILE A 175 -16.56 17.75 -6.48
C ILE A 175 -15.61 18.73 -5.81
N ASN A 176 -14.48 18.22 -5.36
CA ASN A 176 -13.45 19.00 -4.70
C ASN A 176 -12.57 19.68 -5.76
N ALA A 177 -12.82 20.98 -5.93
CA ALA A 177 -12.10 21.92 -6.78
C ALA A 177 -11.33 22.97 -5.96
N ALA A 178 -11.11 22.70 -4.66
CA ALA A 178 -10.49 23.68 -3.77
C ALA A 178 -9.01 23.90 -4.09
N GLU A 179 -8.22 22.83 -4.28
CA GLU A 179 -6.75 22.90 -4.49
C GLU A 179 -6.09 23.96 -3.60
N CYS A 180 -6.19 23.77 -2.28
CA CYS A 180 -5.81 24.76 -1.28
C CYS A 180 -4.31 24.79 -0.94
N GLU A 181 -3.53 23.82 -1.43
CA GLU A 181 -2.10 23.76 -1.20
C GLU A 181 -1.39 24.89 -1.98
N PRO A 182 -0.49 25.67 -1.34
CA PRO A 182 0.29 26.69 -2.04
C PRO A 182 1.05 26.12 -3.23
N TYR A 183 1.36 26.96 -4.21
CA TYR A 183 2.05 26.63 -5.46
C TYR A 183 1.31 25.73 -6.45
N ILE A 184 0.45 24.82 -5.99
CA ILE A 184 -0.21 23.84 -6.85
C ILE A 184 -1.35 24.50 -7.64
N THR A 185 -1.37 24.28 -8.96
CA THR A 185 -2.35 24.86 -9.91
C THR A 185 -2.84 23.84 -10.95
N ALA A 186 -2.62 22.55 -10.71
CA ALA A 186 -2.91 21.48 -11.68
C ALA A 186 -4.42 21.34 -11.91
N ASP A 187 -5.21 21.28 -10.82
CA ASP A 187 -6.66 21.23 -10.88
C ASP A 187 -7.24 22.58 -11.33
N ASP A 188 -6.64 23.71 -10.90
CA ASP A 188 -7.01 25.04 -11.39
C ASP A 188 -6.93 25.13 -12.92
N ARG A 189 -5.76 24.82 -13.50
CA ARG A 189 -5.59 24.80 -14.97
C ARG A 189 -6.46 23.76 -15.66
N LEU A 190 -6.66 22.59 -15.06
CA LEU A 190 -7.57 21.59 -15.60
C LEU A 190 -9.01 22.13 -15.71
N MET A 191 -9.48 22.88 -14.72
CA MET A 191 -10.80 23.51 -14.77
C MET A 191 -10.88 24.64 -15.79
N GLN A 192 -9.83 25.45 -15.93
CA GLN A 192 -9.78 26.52 -16.93
C GLN A 192 -9.85 25.96 -18.37
N ASP A 193 -9.05 24.92 -18.65
CA ASP A 193 -8.88 24.41 -20.02
C ASP A 193 -9.90 23.32 -20.39
N HIS A 194 -10.38 22.55 -19.42
CA HIS A 194 -11.19 21.35 -19.63
C HIS A 194 -12.49 21.35 -18.81
N ALA A 195 -13.08 22.52 -18.51
CA ALA A 195 -14.35 22.64 -17.76
C ALA A 195 -15.47 21.74 -18.31
N SER A 196 -15.59 21.62 -19.63
CA SER A 196 -16.59 20.75 -20.28
C SER A 196 -16.38 19.27 -19.96
N GLU A 197 -15.14 18.80 -19.93
CA GLU A 197 -14.82 17.42 -19.54
C GLU A 197 -15.10 17.16 -18.06
N VAL A 198 -14.87 18.16 -17.20
CA VAL A 198 -15.26 18.10 -15.78
C VAL A 198 -16.77 17.88 -15.69
N VAL A 199 -17.57 18.71 -16.37
CA VAL A 199 -19.04 18.60 -16.34
C VAL A 199 -19.52 17.23 -16.87
N LEU A 200 -18.98 16.75 -17.99
CA LEU A 200 -19.30 15.42 -18.53
C LEU A 200 -18.98 14.29 -17.54
N GLY A 201 -17.83 14.38 -16.84
CA GLY A 201 -17.48 13.43 -15.80
C GLY A 201 -18.44 13.49 -14.60
N ILE A 202 -18.92 14.68 -14.23
CA ILE A 202 -19.94 14.83 -13.18
C ILE A 202 -21.25 14.17 -13.61
N GLN A 203 -21.69 14.33 -14.86
CA GLN A 203 -22.91 13.71 -15.37
C GLN A 203 -22.85 12.18 -15.33
N ILE A 204 -21.70 11.59 -15.66
CA ILE A 204 -21.48 10.16 -15.50
C ILE A 204 -21.63 9.73 -14.04
N LEU A 205 -21.10 10.51 -13.10
CA LEU A 205 -21.26 10.26 -11.67
C LEU A 205 -22.72 10.40 -11.21
N ILE A 206 -23.46 11.36 -11.74
CA ILE A 206 -24.90 11.54 -11.48
C ILE A 206 -25.67 10.30 -11.95
N TYR A 207 -25.38 9.80 -13.15
CA TYR A 207 -26.01 8.59 -13.68
C TYR A 207 -25.72 7.35 -12.82
N LEU A 208 -24.48 7.21 -12.33
CA LEU A 208 -24.05 6.10 -11.48
C LEU A 208 -24.67 6.14 -10.08
N LEU A 209 -24.60 7.30 -9.43
CA LEU A 209 -24.88 7.45 -7.99
C LEU A 209 -26.30 7.94 -7.69
N GLN A 210 -26.95 8.60 -8.65
CA GLN A 210 -28.25 9.26 -8.48
C GLN A 210 -28.35 10.10 -7.19
N PRO A 211 -27.40 11.03 -6.94
CA PRO A 211 -27.40 11.83 -5.74
C PRO A 211 -28.59 12.79 -5.74
N GLN A 212 -29.04 13.20 -4.55
CA GLN A 212 -30.08 14.23 -4.39
C GLN A 212 -29.52 15.63 -4.64
N GLN A 213 -28.21 15.82 -4.42
CA GLN A 213 -27.53 17.10 -4.58
C GLN A 213 -26.11 16.92 -5.11
N VAL A 214 -25.70 17.79 -6.03
CA VAL A 214 -24.33 17.83 -6.58
C VAL A 214 -23.74 19.21 -6.34
N LEU A 215 -22.59 19.27 -5.68
CA LEU A 215 -21.90 20.49 -5.30
C LEU A 215 -20.47 20.48 -5.86
N ILE A 216 -20.04 21.56 -6.49
CA ILE A 216 -18.63 21.81 -6.80
C ILE A 216 -18.13 22.86 -5.81
N GLY A 217 -17.17 22.50 -4.95
CA GLY A 217 -16.54 23.43 -4.02
C GLY A 217 -15.23 23.94 -4.58
N ILE A 218 -15.15 25.23 -4.89
CA ILE A 218 -13.98 25.91 -5.47
C ILE A 218 -13.60 27.12 -4.62
N GLU A 219 -12.31 27.38 -4.42
CA GLU A 219 -11.86 28.56 -3.67
C GLU A 219 -11.99 29.86 -4.49
N ASP A 220 -12.19 30.99 -3.81
CA ASP A 220 -12.35 32.32 -4.42
C ASP A 220 -11.10 32.85 -5.13
N ASN A 221 -9.93 32.30 -4.86
CA ASN A 221 -8.67 32.65 -5.51
C ASN A 221 -8.47 32.07 -6.92
N LYS A 222 -9.50 31.47 -7.54
CA LYS A 222 -9.42 30.86 -8.89
C LYS A 222 -10.45 31.47 -9.87
N PRO A 223 -10.41 32.79 -10.12
CA PRO A 223 -11.46 33.47 -10.86
C PRO A 223 -11.64 32.96 -12.30
N GLU A 224 -10.56 32.59 -12.99
CA GLU A 224 -10.61 32.04 -14.35
C GLU A 224 -11.27 30.65 -14.39
N ALA A 225 -10.94 29.78 -13.44
CA ALA A 225 -11.58 28.46 -13.32
C ALA A 225 -13.06 28.59 -12.94
N ILE A 226 -13.40 29.52 -12.05
CA ILE A 226 -14.80 29.83 -11.70
C ILE A 226 -15.56 30.26 -12.96
N ALA A 227 -15.01 31.17 -13.75
CA ALA A 227 -15.64 31.65 -14.98
C ALA A 227 -15.83 30.51 -16.01
N ALA A 228 -14.80 29.68 -16.22
CA ALA A 228 -14.86 28.53 -17.13
C ALA A 228 -15.92 27.52 -16.71
N LEU A 229 -15.99 27.18 -15.42
CA LEU A 229 -17.01 26.29 -14.87
C LEU A 229 -18.42 26.89 -14.97
N GLN A 230 -18.60 28.16 -14.61
CA GLN A 230 -19.89 28.85 -14.75
C GLN A 230 -20.39 28.82 -16.20
N GLN A 231 -19.50 29.00 -17.16
CA GLN A 231 -19.84 28.91 -18.58
C GLN A 231 -20.25 27.49 -18.98
N ALA A 232 -19.50 26.46 -18.55
CA ALA A 232 -19.81 25.06 -18.85
C ALA A 232 -21.11 24.58 -18.18
N LEU A 233 -21.49 25.18 -17.05
CA LEU A 233 -22.67 24.81 -16.26
C LEU A 233 -23.97 25.52 -16.67
N ARG A 234 -23.95 26.45 -17.65
CA ARG A 234 -25.15 27.24 -18.04
C ARG A 234 -26.38 26.41 -18.42
N ALA A 235 -26.20 25.14 -18.80
CA ALA A 235 -27.29 24.23 -19.17
C ALA A 235 -27.48 23.09 -18.15
N GLN A 236 -26.92 23.20 -16.94
CA GLN A 236 -26.84 22.11 -15.95
C GLN A 236 -27.34 22.57 -14.57
N ASP A 237 -28.66 22.77 -14.44
CA ASP A 237 -29.29 23.26 -13.21
C ASP A 237 -29.13 22.32 -12.00
N GLU A 238 -28.84 21.03 -12.25
CA GLU A 238 -28.64 20.01 -11.21
C GLU A 238 -27.27 20.09 -10.51
N ILE A 239 -26.30 20.82 -11.08
CA ILE A 239 -24.93 20.94 -10.56
C ILE A 239 -24.72 22.35 -10.00
N GLN A 240 -24.48 22.46 -8.69
CA GLN A 240 -24.32 23.74 -8.01
C GLN A 240 -22.83 24.07 -7.80
N LEU A 241 -22.36 25.18 -8.38
CA LEU A 241 -21.03 25.72 -8.11
C LEU A 241 -21.03 26.58 -6.85
N ARG A 242 -20.14 26.29 -5.91
CA ARG A 242 -19.98 26.97 -4.63
C ARG A 242 -18.58 27.53 -4.48
N VAL A 243 -18.49 28.85 -4.48
CA VAL A 243 -17.24 29.57 -4.24
C VAL A 243 -17.04 29.71 -2.73
N VAL A 244 -15.96 29.15 -2.20
CA VAL A 244 -15.63 29.14 -0.77
C VAL A 244 -14.42 30.04 -0.48
N PRO A 245 -14.28 30.57 0.74
CA PRO A 245 -13.11 31.39 1.11
C PRO A 245 -11.81 30.59 1.04
N THR A 246 -10.74 31.21 0.54
CA THR A 246 -9.39 30.62 0.54
C THR A 246 -8.87 30.47 1.98
N LYS A 247 -8.71 29.23 2.43
CA LYS A 247 -8.26 28.87 3.78
C LYS A 247 -7.67 27.48 3.76
N TYR A 248 -6.43 27.29 4.21
CA TYR A 248 -5.84 25.96 4.23
C TYR A 248 -6.18 25.21 5.54
N PRO A 249 -6.56 23.91 5.52
CA PRO A 249 -6.79 23.03 4.37
C PRO A 249 -8.29 22.83 4.05
N SER A 250 -8.94 23.84 3.47
CA SER A 250 -10.36 23.79 3.04
C SER A 250 -10.65 22.61 2.13
N GLY A 251 -9.70 22.21 1.28
CA GLY A 251 -9.80 21.06 0.38
C GLY A 251 -9.79 19.69 1.07
N GLY A 252 -9.59 19.63 2.39
CA GLY A 252 -9.73 18.40 3.16
C GLY A 252 -11.16 17.87 3.15
N ALA A 253 -11.34 16.54 3.07
CA ALA A 253 -12.66 15.94 2.91
C ALA A 253 -13.65 16.30 4.03
N LYS A 254 -13.18 16.33 5.29
CA LYS A 254 -14.01 16.71 6.45
C LYS A 254 -14.31 18.21 6.42
N GLN A 255 -13.30 19.04 6.12
CA GLN A 255 -13.39 20.50 6.07
C GLN A 255 -14.36 20.96 4.95
N LEU A 256 -14.14 20.53 3.71
CA LEU A 256 -15.00 20.91 2.58
C LEU A 256 -16.44 20.45 2.78
N THR A 257 -16.64 19.26 3.37
CA THR A 257 -17.99 18.78 3.70
C THR A 257 -18.68 19.70 4.71
N LYS A 258 -17.98 20.11 5.77
CA LYS A 258 -18.52 21.07 6.76
C LYS A 258 -18.83 22.41 6.10
N ILE A 259 -17.89 22.95 5.31
CA ILE A 259 -18.05 24.23 4.59
C ILE A 259 -19.26 24.25 3.67
N LEU A 260 -19.52 23.15 2.94
CA LEU A 260 -20.57 23.09 1.93
C LEU A 260 -21.93 22.60 2.43
N THR A 261 -21.95 21.84 3.54
CA THR A 261 -23.19 21.17 4.00
C THR A 261 -23.56 21.48 5.44
N GLY A 262 -22.64 22.08 6.22
CA GLY A 262 -22.77 22.26 7.67
C GLY A 262 -22.71 20.96 8.47
N LYS A 263 -22.52 19.80 7.83
CA LYS A 263 -22.45 18.49 8.49
C LYS A 263 -21.01 18.15 8.85
N GLU A 264 -20.83 17.55 10.02
CA GLU A 264 -19.55 17.02 10.45
C GLU A 264 -19.50 15.50 10.27
N VAL A 265 -18.33 15.00 9.86
CA VAL A 265 -18.09 13.56 9.76
C VAL A 265 -17.77 13.03 11.16
N PRO A 266 -18.53 12.05 11.70
CA PRO A 266 -18.27 11.51 13.02
C PRO A 266 -16.88 10.88 13.15
N PHE A 267 -16.37 10.84 14.38
CA PHE A 267 -15.10 10.21 14.71
C PHE A 267 -15.00 8.78 14.16
N GLY A 268 -13.84 8.43 13.59
CA GLY A 268 -13.56 7.10 13.03
C GLY A 268 -14.39 6.71 11.81
N LYS A 269 -15.25 7.59 11.29
CA LYS A 269 -16.09 7.33 10.10
C LYS A 269 -15.62 8.11 8.88
N HIS A 270 -16.03 7.63 7.72
CA HIS A 270 -15.84 8.32 6.43
C HIS A 270 -17.05 9.17 6.07
N SER A 271 -16.88 10.14 5.16
CA SER A 271 -17.97 11.00 4.69
C SER A 271 -19.16 10.22 4.11
N SER A 272 -18.92 9.00 3.59
CA SER A 272 -19.97 8.10 3.12
C SER A 272 -20.96 7.70 4.22
N SER A 273 -20.58 7.71 5.50
CA SER A 273 -21.50 7.41 6.61
C SER A 273 -22.56 8.47 6.84
N ILE A 274 -22.37 9.69 6.31
CA ILE A 274 -23.33 10.79 6.36
C ILE A 274 -23.97 11.07 4.98
N GLY A 275 -23.83 10.12 4.06
CA GLY A 275 -24.36 10.20 2.70
C GLY A 275 -23.59 11.13 1.77
N VAL A 276 -22.35 11.51 2.11
CA VAL A 276 -21.52 12.41 1.31
C VAL A 276 -20.39 11.65 0.61
N LEU A 277 -20.34 11.72 -0.72
CA LEU A 277 -19.22 11.20 -1.51
C LEU A 277 -18.48 12.35 -2.18
N MET A 278 -17.16 12.37 -2.05
CA MET A 278 -16.34 13.46 -2.60
C MET A 278 -15.34 12.96 -3.63
N HIS A 279 -15.25 13.58 -4.80
CA HIS A 279 -14.23 13.29 -5.82
C HIS A 279 -13.45 14.54 -6.19
N ASN A 280 -12.14 14.39 -6.40
CA ASN A 280 -11.28 15.46 -6.92
C ASN A 280 -11.53 15.67 -8.42
N VAL A 281 -11.40 16.90 -8.91
CA VAL A 281 -11.67 17.28 -10.31
C VAL A 281 -10.88 16.45 -11.32
N GLY A 282 -9.57 16.26 -11.10
CA GLY A 282 -8.77 15.38 -11.95
C GLY A 282 -9.28 13.94 -12.03
N THR A 283 -9.82 13.42 -10.92
CA THR A 283 -10.43 12.07 -10.91
C THR A 283 -11.70 12.03 -11.76
N VAL A 284 -12.48 13.09 -11.75
CA VAL A 284 -13.72 13.22 -12.54
C VAL A 284 -13.41 13.24 -14.04
N VAL A 285 -12.39 13.99 -14.46
CA VAL A 285 -11.92 13.99 -15.86
C VAL A 285 -11.40 12.61 -16.26
N ALA A 286 -10.64 11.94 -15.40
CA ALA A 286 -10.18 10.57 -15.67
C ALA A 286 -11.35 9.58 -15.85
N ILE A 287 -12.44 9.72 -15.08
CA ILE A 287 -13.66 8.90 -15.25
C ILE A 287 -14.29 9.15 -16.62
N LYS A 288 -14.43 10.43 -17.02
CA LYS A 288 -14.94 10.79 -18.34
C LYS A 288 -14.12 10.13 -19.44
N ARG A 289 -12.79 10.28 -19.38
CA ARG A 289 -11.88 9.74 -20.40
C ARG A 289 -11.94 8.22 -20.51
N ALA A 290 -12.03 7.53 -19.37
CA ALA A 290 -12.19 6.07 -19.36
C ALA A 290 -13.52 5.62 -19.98
N ILE A 291 -14.63 6.28 -19.66
CA ILE A 291 -15.96 5.85 -20.09
C ILE A 291 -16.25 6.25 -21.54
N ILE A 292 -16.02 7.51 -21.89
CA ILE A 292 -16.37 8.04 -23.21
C ILE A 292 -15.27 7.72 -24.22
N ASP A 293 -14.01 8.02 -23.88
CA ASP A 293 -12.90 8.01 -24.85
C ASP A 293 -12.17 6.65 -24.91
N ASP A 294 -12.46 5.74 -23.98
CA ASP A 294 -11.69 4.49 -23.77
C ASP A 294 -10.21 4.73 -23.45
N GLU A 295 -9.94 5.78 -22.70
CA GLU A 295 -8.59 6.12 -22.27
C GLU A 295 -8.37 5.71 -20.81
N PRO A 296 -7.50 4.72 -20.54
CA PRO A 296 -7.11 4.39 -19.18
C PRO A 296 -6.30 5.52 -18.56
N LEU A 297 -6.15 5.52 -17.22
CA LEU A 297 -5.34 6.50 -16.51
C LEU A 297 -3.85 6.24 -16.79
N ILE A 298 -3.33 6.90 -17.82
CA ILE A 298 -1.93 6.86 -18.27
C ILE A 298 -1.22 8.21 -18.17
N GLU A 299 -1.95 9.28 -17.92
CA GLU A 299 -1.42 10.63 -17.80
C GLU A 299 -2.22 11.44 -16.79
N ARG A 300 -1.60 12.48 -16.26
CA ARG A 300 -2.25 13.46 -15.40
C ARG A 300 -1.64 14.84 -15.58
N VAL A 301 -2.36 15.86 -15.13
CA VAL A 301 -1.79 17.20 -15.00
C VAL A 301 -0.87 17.24 -13.78
N VAL A 302 0.31 17.81 -13.98
CA VAL A 302 1.33 18.04 -12.95
C VAL A 302 1.76 19.50 -13.01
N THR A 303 1.72 20.19 -11.86
CA THR A 303 2.31 21.52 -11.72
C THR A 303 3.82 21.39 -11.55
N LEU A 304 4.59 22.12 -12.37
CA LEU A 304 6.04 22.30 -12.20
C LEU A 304 6.28 23.76 -11.82
N THR A 305 6.83 24.00 -10.63
CA THR A 305 6.92 25.36 -10.06
C THR A 305 8.11 25.51 -9.11
N GLY A 306 8.34 26.74 -8.64
CA GLY A 306 9.48 27.14 -7.81
C GLY A 306 10.55 27.92 -8.58
N ASP A 307 11.31 28.75 -7.88
CA ASP A 307 12.24 29.72 -8.46
C ASP A 307 13.48 29.08 -9.12
N ALA A 308 13.71 27.78 -8.91
CA ALA A 308 14.74 27.05 -9.65
C ALA A 308 14.32 26.72 -11.09
N LEU A 309 13.08 27.03 -11.49
CA LEU A 309 12.56 26.79 -12.84
C LEU A 309 12.45 28.12 -13.61
N SER A 310 13.03 28.16 -14.81
CA SER A 310 12.88 29.32 -15.70
C SER A 310 11.52 29.38 -16.40
N GLN A 311 10.81 28.26 -16.51
CA GLN A 311 9.51 28.16 -17.16
C GLN A 311 8.50 27.34 -16.34
N PRO A 312 8.07 27.84 -15.17
CA PRO A 312 7.03 27.19 -14.38
C PRO A 312 5.71 27.08 -15.17
N GLY A 313 4.86 26.13 -14.79
CA GLY A 313 3.56 25.91 -15.42
C GLY A 313 3.05 24.48 -15.25
N ASN A 314 1.99 24.15 -15.97
CA ASN A 314 1.30 22.87 -15.84
C ASN A 314 1.50 22.01 -17.09
N PHE A 315 1.68 20.70 -16.87
CA PHE A 315 1.95 19.75 -17.94
C PHE A 315 1.04 18.54 -17.87
N TRP A 316 0.48 18.13 -19.01
CA TRP A 316 0.04 16.75 -19.22
C TRP A 316 1.26 15.85 -19.25
N ALA A 317 1.45 15.07 -18.20
CA ALA A 317 2.60 14.20 -18.04
C ALA A 317 2.18 12.74 -17.93
N ARG A 318 2.86 11.88 -18.72
CA ARG A 318 2.64 10.44 -18.73
C ARG A 318 3.13 9.81 -17.43
N ILE A 319 2.30 8.95 -16.84
CA ILE A 319 2.66 8.19 -15.63
C ILE A 319 3.91 7.38 -15.94
N GLY A 320 4.90 7.46 -15.07
CA GLY A 320 6.19 6.81 -15.23
C GLY A 320 7.29 7.66 -15.87
N THR A 321 6.99 8.89 -16.30
CA THR A 321 8.01 9.85 -16.72
C THR A 321 8.91 10.21 -15.53
N PRO A 322 10.25 10.15 -15.67
CA PRO A 322 11.17 10.58 -14.62
C PRO A 322 11.00 12.06 -14.27
N VAL A 323 11.09 12.42 -12.98
CA VAL A 323 10.99 13.80 -12.51
C VAL A 323 12.04 14.69 -13.16
N LEU A 324 13.27 14.21 -13.33
CA LEU A 324 14.35 14.93 -14.00
C LEU A 324 13.98 15.36 -15.42
N HIS A 325 13.24 14.52 -16.17
CA HIS A 325 12.80 14.87 -17.53
C HIS A 325 11.85 16.06 -17.51
N LEU A 326 10.86 16.05 -16.61
CA LEU A 326 9.92 17.16 -16.44
C LEU A 326 10.63 18.45 -16.00
N LEU A 327 11.56 18.36 -15.05
CA LEU A 327 12.35 19.50 -14.60
C LEU A 327 13.15 20.14 -15.75
N LYS A 328 13.75 19.32 -16.61
CA LYS A 328 14.45 19.82 -17.82
C LYS A 328 13.50 20.56 -18.76
N LEU A 329 12.26 20.07 -18.96
CA LEU A 329 11.25 20.75 -19.78
C LEU A 329 10.80 22.10 -19.22
N ALA A 330 10.82 22.25 -17.88
CA ALA A 330 10.55 23.52 -17.21
C ALA A 330 11.80 24.41 -17.08
N GLY A 331 12.93 24.02 -17.69
CA GLY A 331 14.17 24.78 -17.66
C GLY A 331 14.78 24.90 -16.26
N PHE A 332 14.87 23.76 -15.56
CA PHE A 332 15.47 23.64 -14.22
C PHE A 332 16.95 24.04 -14.20
N MET A 333 17.28 24.92 -13.25
CA MET A 333 18.63 25.40 -12.98
C MET A 333 19.15 24.73 -11.70
N PRO A 334 20.08 23.75 -11.80
CA PRO A 334 20.57 23.04 -10.63
C PRO A 334 21.30 23.98 -9.66
N GLN A 335 20.90 23.93 -8.39
CA GLN A 335 21.60 24.60 -7.29
C GLN A 335 22.65 23.67 -6.68
N GLN A 336 23.53 24.18 -5.79
CA GLN A 336 24.54 23.34 -5.13
C GLN A 336 23.94 22.20 -4.30
N GLN A 337 22.82 22.47 -3.63
CA GLN A 337 22.02 21.49 -2.90
C GLN A 337 20.59 21.52 -3.46
N PRO A 338 20.31 20.82 -4.57
CA PRO A 338 19.01 20.88 -5.21
C PRO A 338 17.97 20.21 -4.30
N MET A 339 17.03 21.00 -3.82
CA MET A 339 15.82 20.51 -3.16
C MET A 339 14.73 20.38 -4.21
N VAL A 340 14.11 19.20 -4.30
CA VAL A 340 12.92 18.98 -5.14
C VAL A 340 11.89 18.26 -4.29
N ILE A 341 10.70 18.84 -4.21
CA ILE A 341 9.60 18.38 -3.38
C ILE A 341 8.52 17.82 -4.30
N MET A 342 8.04 16.61 -4.01
CA MET A 342 6.82 16.09 -4.63
C MET A 342 5.62 16.48 -3.77
N GLY A 343 4.65 17.15 -4.37
CA GLY A 343 3.53 17.81 -3.68
C GLY A 343 3.79 19.29 -3.45
N GLY A 344 3.06 19.89 -2.51
CA GLY A 344 3.26 21.28 -2.09
C GLY A 344 4.12 21.40 -0.82
N PRO A 345 4.38 22.63 -0.36
CA PRO A 345 5.30 22.87 0.76
C PRO A 345 4.82 22.35 2.12
N LEU A 346 3.51 22.12 2.33
CA LEU A 346 2.98 21.69 3.63
C LEU A 346 2.83 20.17 3.70
N MET A 347 2.23 19.54 2.68
CA MET A 347 2.00 18.09 2.67
C MET A 347 3.08 17.27 1.95
N GLY A 348 3.85 17.90 1.07
CA GLY A 348 4.83 17.25 0.23
C GLY A 348 6.04 16.68 0.99
N PHE A 349 6.95 16.07 0.24
CA PHE A 349 8.20 15.54 0.77
C PHE A 349 9.32 15.71 -0.25
N THR A 350 10.54 15.87 0.26
CA THR A 350 11.74 15.97 -0.57
C THR A 350 12.06 14.64 -1.22
N LEU A 351 12.32 14.67 -2.52
CA LEU A 351 12.68 13.48 -3.28
C LEU A 351 14.11 13.03 -2.97
N PRO A 352 14.35 11.72 -2.80
CA PRO A 352 15.69 11.18 -2.55
C PRO A 352 16.58 11.18 -3.81
N SER A 353 15.95 11.23 -5.00
CA SER A 353 16.59 11.28 -6.31
C SER A 353 15.65 11.91 -7.33
N LEU A 354 16.19 12.50 -8.39
CA LEU A 354 15.40 13.06 -9.50
C LEU A 354 15.02 12.00 -10.55
N ASP A 355 15.58 10.80 -10.46
CA ASP A 355 15.27 9.67 -11.35
C ASP A 355 14.01 8.88 -10.91
N VAL A 356 13.31 9.37 -9.90
CA VAL A 356 12.02 8.80 -9.50
C VAL A 356 10.95 9.14 -10.54
N PRO A 357 10.01 8.22 -10.84
CA PRO A 357 8.93 8.49 -11.77
C PRO A 357 7.79 9.29 -11.14
N ILE A 358 7.05 10.03 -11.98
CA ILE A 358 5.72 10.52 -11.60
C ILE A 358 4.72 9.35 -11.57
N VAL A 359 3.82 9.37 -10.59
CA VAL A 359 2.79 8.35 -10.40
C VAL A 359 1.40 8.98 -10.37
N LYS A 360 0.34 8.17 -10.28
CA LYS A 360 -1.06 8.64 -10.22
C LYS A 360 -1.30 9.76 -9.20
N ILE A 361 -0.57 9.77 -8.08
CA ILE A 361 -0.74 10.74 -6.99
C ILE A 361 0.21 11.96 -7.08
N SER A 362 1.06 12.07 -8.10
CA SER A 362 2.01 13.17 -8.26
C SER A 362 1.35 14.40 -8.90
N ASN A 363 0.78 15.29 -8.10
CA ASN A 363 0.10 16.50 -8.61
C ASN A 363 1.03 17.70 -8.83
N CYS A 364 2.14 17.79 -8.11
CA CYS A 364 3.08 18.90 -8.17
C CYS A 364 4.51 18.41 -7.99
N ILE A 365 5.44 19.03 -8.70
CA ILE A 365 6.88 19.00 -8.45
C ILE A 365 7.32 20.45 -8.21
N LEU A 366 7.70 20.74 -6.96
CA LEU A 366 8.19 22.03 -6.52
C LEU A 366 9.72 21.97 -6.44
N ALA A 367 10.40 22.83 -7.20
CA ALA A 367 11.84 22.99 -7.19
C ALA A 367 12.17 24.42 -6.71
N PRO A 368 12.20 24.66 -5.39
CA PRO A 368 12.36 26.00 -4.88
C PRO A 368 13.81 26.48 -4.96
N ALA A 369 14.01 27.80 -5.01
CA ALA A 369 15.32 28.38 -4.73
C ALA A 369 15.63 28.31 -3.22
N GLU A 370 16.92 28.32 -2.86
CA GLU A 370 17.35 28.35 -1.45
C GLU A 370 16.76 29.53 -0.67
N ALA A 371 16.57 30.68 -1.33
CA ALA A 371 15.97 31.87 -0.74
C ALA A 371 14.44 31.77 -0.56
N GLU A 372 13.77 30.90 -1.32
CA GLU A 372 12.30 30.82 -1.41
C GLU A 372 11.68 30.05 -0.23
N MET A 373 12.37 29.01 0.25
CA MET A 373 11.91 28.21 1.39
C MET A 373 12.33 28.78 2.75
N GLY A 374 13.11 29.87 2.76
CA GLY A 374 13.75 30.41 3.96
C GLY A 374 14.92 29.55 4.45
N LEU A 375 15.79 30.13 5.28
CA LEU A 375 16.85 29.37 5.93
C LEU A 375 16.21 28.34 6.86
N SER A 376 16.60 27.08 6.73
CA SER A 376 16.13 26.01 7.62
C SER A 376 16.61 26.29 9.04
N GLU A 377 15.77 26.92 9.84
CA GLU A 377 16.06 27.17 11.24
C GLU A 377 16.09 25.83 12.00
N PRO A 378 17.06 25.63 12.90
CA PRO A 378 17.13 24.38 13.65
C PRO A 378 15.90 24.23 14.54
N GLU A 379 15.45 22.98 14.72
CA GLU A 379 14.40 22.65 15.69
C GLU A 379 14.81 23.17 17.08
N GLN A 380 13.92 23.93 17.70
CA GLN A 380 14.07 24.42 19.07
C GLN A 380 13.12 23.70 20.02
N SER A 381 13.36 23.86 21.32
CA SER A 381 12.50 23.26 22.34
C SER A 381 11.11 23.89 22.34
N CYS A 382 10.07 23.05 22.48
CA CYS A 382 8.68 23.49 22.55
C CYS A 382 8.46 24.46 23.73
N ILE A 383 8.09 25.71 23.42
CA ILE A 383 7.79 26.76 24.42
C ILE A 383 6.34 26.75 24.94
N ARG A 384 5.54 25.79 24.49
CA ARG A 384 4.13 25.62 24.89
C ARG A 384 3.19 26.81 24.63
N CYS A 385 3.37 27.49 23.50
CA CYS A 385 2.58 28.67 23.13
C CYS A 385 1.11 28.41 22.77
N GLY A 386 0.71 27.19 22.46
CA GLY A 386 -0.69 26.86 22.11
C GLY A 386 -1.07 27.03 20.64
N LEU A 387 -0.31 27.79 19.84
CA LEU A 387 -0.63 28.10 18.43
C LEU A 387 -0.94 26.86 17.56
N CYS A 388 -0.23 25.76 17.78
CA CYS A 388 -0.46 24.51 17.05
C CYS A 388 -1.86 23.91 17.28
N VAL A 389 -2.46 24.13 18.45
CA VAL A 389 -3.81 23.69 18.80
C VAL A 389 -4.83 24.54 18.07
N ASP A 390 -4.67 25.88 18.14
CA ASP A 390 -5.57 26.82 17.47
C ASP A 390 -5.59 26.63 15.95
N ALA A 391 -4.43 26.33 15.36
CA ALA A 391 -4.31 26.08 13.92
C ALA A 391 -4.82 24.69 13.49
N CYS A 392 -5.07 23.74 14.40
CA CYS A 392 -5.39 22.37 14.03
C CYS A 392 -6.81 22.24 13.47
N PRO A 393 -6.99 21.92 12.17
CA PRO A 393 -8.33 21.84 11.56
C PRO A 393 -9.09 20.56 11.93
N ALA A 394 -8.43 19.63 12.64
CA ALA A 394 -9.01 18.40 13.16
C ALA A 394 -9.36 18.50 14.65
N GLY A 395 -9.13 19.65 15.30
CA GLY A 395 -9.38 19.84 16.73
C GLY A 395 -8.55 18.93 17.64
N LEU A 396 -7.36 18.51 17.19
CA LEU A 396 -6.45 17.69 17.99
C LEU A 396 -5.60 18.56 18.92
N LEU A 397 -4.78 17.92 19.76
CA LEU A 397 -3.79 18.56 20.62
C LEU A 397 -2.37 18.22 20.12
N PRO A 398 -1.85 18.88 19.05
CA PRO A 398 -0.55 18.56 18.47
C PRO A 398 0.59 18.58 19.50
N GLN A 399 0.58 19.55 20.41
CA GLN A 399 1.58 19.59 21.46
C GLN A 399 1.67 18.30 22.27
N GLN A 400 0.54 17.71 22.68
CA GLN A 400 0.54 16.46 23.45
C GLN A 400 0.96 15.28 22.57
N LEU A 401 0.43 15.20 21.35
CA LEU A 401 0.81 14.18 20.39
C LEU A 401 2.32 14.20 20.10
N TYR A 402 2.95 15.37 20.04
CA TYR A 402 4.39 15.50 19.87
C TYR A 402 5.16 14.86 21.02
N TRP A 403 4.79 15.16 22.27
CA TRP A 403 5.45 14.56 23.43
C TRP A 403 5.26 13.05 23.51
N PHE A 404 4.06 12.55 23.18
CA PHE A 404 3.82 11.10 23.15
C PHE A 404 4.60 10.42 22.03
N SER A 405 4.64 11.01 20.83
CA SER A 405 5.39 10.46 19.69
C SER A 405 6.90 10.46 19.97
N ARG A 406 7.42 11.56 20.52
CA ARG A 406 8.84 11.68 20.88
C ARG A 406 9.23 10.76 22.04
N GLY A 407 8.28 10.43 22.91
CA GLY A 407 8.48 9.52 24.03
C GLY A 407 8.20 8.05 23.72
N GLU A 408 7.89 7.69 22.47
CA GLU A 408 7.47 6.34 22.05
C GLU A 408 6.25 5.82 22.85
N GLU A 409 5.40 6.73 23.31
CA GLU A 409 4.22 6.44 24.13
C GLU A 409 3.00 6.11 23.25
N HIS A 410 3.12 5.05 22.45
CA HIS A 410 2.18 4.66 21.40
C HIS A 410 0.71 4.61 21.84
N GLU A 411 0.44 3.99 22.99
CA GLU A 411 -0.93 3.88 23.51
C GLU A 411 -1.51 5.24 23.91
N LYS A 412 -0.70 6.16 24.43
CA LYS A 412 -1.18 7.52 24.72
C LYS A 412 -1.45 8.28 23.43
N ALA A 413 -0.61 8.14 22.41
CA ALA A 413 -0.83 8.76 21.11
C ALA A 413 -2.13 8.25 20.45
N ARG A 414 -2.41 6.94 20.54
CA ARG A 414 -3.70 6.36 20.10
C ARG A 414 -4.89 6.95 20.85
N ASN A 415 -4.81 7.00 22.18
CA ASN A 415 -5.88 7.52 23.03
C ASN A 415 -6.15 9.02 22.81
N HIS A 416 -5.18 9.75 22.25
CA HIS A 416 -5.33 11.15 21.81
C HIS A 416 -5.61 11.28 20.30
N ASN A 417 -6.14 10.20 19.69
CA ASN A 417 -6.66 10.18 18.33
C ASN A 417 -5.63 10.56 17.25
N LEU A 418 -4.37 10.14 17.40
CA LEU A 418 -3.33 10.39 16.39
C LEU A 418 -3.76 10.06 14.96
N PHE A 419 -4.54 8.99 14.77
CA PHE A 419 -5.00 8.56 13.44
C PHE A 419 -6.00 9.50 12.77
N ASP A 420 -6.60 10.43 13.50
CA ASP A 420 -7.41 11.51 12.91
C ASP A 420 -6.57 12.67 12.37
N CYS A 421 -5.27 12.72 12.70
CA CYS A 421 -4.38 13.72 12.13
C CYS A 421 -4.33 13.52 10.61
N ILE A 422 -4.67 14.55 9.85
CA ILE A 422 -4.66 14.52 8.38
C ILE A 422 -3.30 14.89 7.76
N GLU A 423 -2.27 15.08 8.59
CA GLU A 423 -0.90 15.37 8.14
C GLU A 423 -0.79 16.63 7.25
N CYS A 424 -1.64 17.63 7.50
CA CYS A 424 -1.71 18.87 6.72
C CYS A 424 -0.59 19.89 7.01
N GLY A 425 0.26 19.71 8.02
CA GLY A 425 1.36 20.66 8.27
C GLY A 425 0.96 22.01 8.89
N ALA A 426 -0.33 22.33 9.04
CA ALA A 426 -0.78 23.60 9.62
C ALA A 426 -0.18 23.87 11.00
N CYS A 427 -0.06 22.84 11.84
CA CYS A 427 0.54 22.93 13.17
C CYS A 427 2.05 23.18 13.15
N ALA A 428 2.76 22.63 12.15
CA ALA A 428 4.21 22.85 11.99
C ALA A 428 4.49 24.25 11.44
N TYR A 429 3.67 24.72 10.49
CA TYR A 429 3.77 26.05 9.90
C TYR A 429 3.71 27.18 10.93
N VAL A 430 2.81 27.09 11.92
CA VAL A 430 2.65 28.13 12.96
C VAL A 430 3.60 27.97 14.16
N CYS A 431 4.48 26.97 14.14
CA CYS A 431 5.31 26.66 15.30
C CYS A 431 6.52 27.63 15.39
N PRO A 432 6.59 28.49 16.42
CA PRO A 432 7.72 29.42 16.57
C PRO A 432 9.03 28.72 16.94
N SER A 433 8.98 27.43 17.27
CA SER A 433 10.14 26.60 17.61
C SER A 433 10.60 25.72 16.44
N ASN A 434 10.01 25.89 15.24
CA ASN A 434 10.34 25.14 14.02
C ASN A 434 10.32 23.61 14.22
N ILE A 435 9.40 23.11 15.05
CA ILE A 435 9.27 21.68 15.31
C ILE A 435 8.56 21.03 14.12
N PRO A 436 9.14 20.00 13.47
CA PRO A 436 8.53 19.32 12.33
C PRO A 436 7.45 18.32 12.79
N LEU A 437 6.39 18.83 13.43
CA LEU A 437 5.36 18.04 14.12
C LEU A 437 4.78 16.91 13.25
N VAL A 438 4.55 17.16 11.95
CA VAL A 438 3.99 16.16 11.04
C VAL A 438 4.93 14.99 10.81
N GLN A 439 6.26 15.21 10.81
CA GLN A 439 7.23 14.12 10.64
C GLN A 439 7.15 13.15 11.81
N TYR A 440 7.09 13.67 13.05
CA TYR A 440 6.87 12.86 14.25
C TYR A 440 5.58 12.05 14.18
N TYR A 441 4.47 12.66 13.74
CA TYR A 441 3.19 11.94 13.62
C TYR A 441 3.20 10.87 12.54
N ARG A 442 3.87 11.12 11.41
CA ARG A 442 4.03 10.13 10.33
C ARG A 442 4.82 8.93 10.82
N GLN A 443 5.94 9.19 11.49
CA GLN A 443 6.78 8.15 12.10
C GLN A 443 5.96 7.33 13.12
N GLU A 444 5.33 8.00 14.08
CA GLU A 444 4.54 7.36 15.13
C GLU A 444 3.41 6.50 14.54
N LYS A 445 2.66 7.01 13.56
CA LYS A 445 1.63 6.21 12.88
C LYS A 445 2.21 4.99 12.16
N ALA A 446 3.40 5.10 11.57
CA ALA A 446 4.05 3.99 10.89
C ALA A 446 4.50 2.92 11.88
N GLU A 447 5.10 3.32 13.00
CA GLU A 447 5.51 2.43 14.10
C GLU A 447 4.30 1.70 14.70
N ILE A 448 3.24 2.44 15.03
CA ILE A 448 1.99 1.88 15.52
C ILE A 448 1.42 0.83 14.54
N ARG A 449 1.40 1.14 13.24
CA ARG A 449 0.93 0.19 12.21
C ARG A 449 1.81 -1.04 12.11
N ALA A 450 3.13 -0.90 12.26
CA ALA A 450 4.06 -2.02 12.24
C ALA A 450 3.81 -2.96 13.44
N LEU A 451 3.61 -2.39 14.63
CA LEU A 451 3.22 -3.12 15.85
C LEU A 451 1.89 -3.86 15.65
N ASP A 452 0.88 -3.20 15.09
CA ASP A 452 -0.43 -3.82 14.80
C ASP A 452 -0.31 -4.99 13.82
N GLN A 453 0.50 -4.84 12.78
CA GLN A 453 0.75 -5.91 11.81
C GLN A 453 1.51 -7.08 12.42
N GLU A 454 2.47 -6.83 13.29
CA GLU A 454 3.17 -7.88 14.02
C GLU A 454 2.24 -8.62 14.99
N ALA A 455 1.43 -7.89 15.76
CA ALA A 455 0.43 -8.44 16.66
C ALA A 455 -0.60 -9.29 15.89
N ALA A 456 -1.08 -8.81 14.73
CA ALA A 456 -2.00 -9.56 13.87
C ALA A 456 -1.36 -10.85 13.32
N ARG A 457 -0.11 -10.78 12.85
CA ARG A 457 0.64 -11.98 12.39
C ARG A 457 0.84 -12.99 13.52
N ALA A 458 1.16 -12.52 14.72
CA ALA A 458 1.30 -13.36 15.90
C ALA A 458 -0.03 -14.03 16.30
N ALA A 459 -1.14 -13.27 16.28
CA ALA A 459 -2.47 -13.79 16.54
C ALA A 459 -2.90 -14.84 15.50
N GLU A 460 -2.64 -14.61 14.21
CA GLU A 460 -2.93 -15.57 13.14
C GLU A 460 -2.06 -16.83 13.25
N ALA A 461 -0.78 -16.68 13.59
CA ALA A 461 0.11 -17.81 13.84
C ALA A 461 -0.38 -18.65 15.04
N LYS A 462 -0.81 -18.00 16.13
CA LYS A 462 -1.40 -18.67 17.30
C LYS A 462 -2.68 -19.41 16.95
N ALA A 463 -3.60 -18.78 16.21
CA ALA A 463 -4.84 -19.41 15.75
C ALA A 463 -4.56 -20.64 14.87
N ARG A 464 -3.58 -20.56 13.96
CA ARG A 464 -3.15 -21.70 13.12
C ARG A 464 -2.56 -22.84 13.95
N PHE A 465 -1.79 -22.53 14.99
CA PHE A 465 -1.22 -23.52 15.91
C PHE A 465 -2.32 -24.22 16.73
N GLU A 466 -3.22 -23.46 17.34
CA GLU A 466 -4.36 -23.99 18.11
C GLU A 466 -5.28 -24.86 17.24
N ALA A 467 -5.56 -24.44 16.00
CA ALA A 467 -6.35 -25.23 15.05
C ALA A 467 -5.65 -26.56 14.68
N LYS A 468 -4.32 -26.55 14.51
CA LYS A 468 -3.54 -27.77 14.25
C LYS A 468 -3.57 -28.71 15.46
N GLN A 469 -3.43 -28.18 16.67
CA GLN A 469 -3.46 -28.96 17.91
C GLN A 469 -4.84 -29.60 18.12
N ALA A 470 -5.92 -28.84 17.94
CA ALA A 470 -7.28 -29.36 18.00
C ALA A 470 -7.55 -30.45 16.95
N ARG A 471 -7.02 -30.32 15.73
CA ARG A 471 -7.12 -31.37 14.71
C ARG A 471 -6.40 -32.65 15.15
N LEU A 472 -5.18 -32.52 15.69
CA LEU A 472 -4.37 -33.66 16.13
C LEU A 472 -5.01 -34.38 17.33
N GLU A 473 -5.61 -33.65 18.26
CA GLU A 473 -6.39 -34.21 19.37
C GLU A 473 -7.65 -34.95 18.88
N ARG A 474 -8.39 -34.38 17.93
CA ARG A 474 -9.55 -35.07 17.31
C ARG A 474 -9.14 -36.35 16.61
N GLU A 475 -8.03 -36.33 15.84
CA GLU A 475 -7.51 -37.53 15.20
C GLU A 475 -7.06 -38.58 16.21
N LYS A 476 -6.43 -38.16 17.31
CA LYS A 476 -6.04 -39.06 18.40
C LYS A 476 -7.26 -39.70 19.07
N LEU A 477 -8.27 -38.90 19.44
CA LEU A 477 -9.52 -39.39 20.02
C LEU A 477 -10.27 -40.31 19.06
N ALA A 478 -10.31 -39.99 17.77
CA ALA A 478 -10.93 -40.85 16.75
C ALA A 478 -10.17 -42.18 16.60
N ARG A 479 -8.83 -42.18 16.68
CA ARG A 479 -8.02 -43.42 16.69
C ARG A 479 -8.29 -44.23 17.95
N GLU A 480 -8.33 -43.61 19.12
CA GLU A 480 -8.63 -44.28 20.40
C GLU A 480 -10.04 -44.87 20.40
N LEU A 481 -11.04 -44.16 19.86
CA LEU A 481 -12.40 -44.68 19.68
C LEU A 481 -12.43 -45.86 18.71
N ARG A 482 -11.72 -45.79 17.57
CA ARG A 482 -11.59 -46.93 16.65
C ARG A 482 -10.94 -48.14 17.32
N HIS A 483 -9.89 -47.92 18.11
CA HIS A 483 -9.25 -48.98 18.89
C HIS A 483 -10.20 -49.57 19.94
N LYS A 484 -10.98 -48.75 20.65
CA LYS A 484 -11.99 -49.23 21.61
C LYS A 484 -13.14 -49.97 20.94
N GLN A 485 -13.61 -49.51 19.78
CA GLN A 485 -14.64 -50.17 18.98
C GLN A 485 -14.14 -51.51 18.41
N ALA A 486 -12.89 -51.58 17.97
CA ALA A 486 -12.24 -52.83 17.56
C ALA A 486 -11.98 -53.77 18.75
N ALA A 487 -11.86 -53.23 19.97
CA ALA A 487 -11.73 -54.00 21.21
C ALA A 487 -13.08 -54.40 21.84
N VAL A 488 -14.22 -54.19 21.15
CA VAL A 488 -15.51 -54.74 21.57
C VAL A 488 -15.41 -56.27 21.56
N LYS A 489 -15.83 -56.84 22.70
CA LYS A 489 -15.53 -58.16 23.23
C LYS A 489 -15.97 -59.30 22.29
N LEU A 490 -15.13 -60.33 22.21
CA LEU A 490 -15.54 -61.70 21.88
C LEU A 490 -16.86 -62.00 22.59
N THR A 491 -17.87 -62.42 21.85
CA THR A 491 -19.16 -62.78 22.44
C THR A 491 -19.00 -64.03 23.29
N ASP A 492 -19.88 -64.27 24.27
CA ASP A 492 -19.84 -65.49 25.10
C ASP A 492 -19.87 -66.78 24.24
N VAL A 493 -20.42 -66.69 23.02
CA VAL A 493 -20.43 -67.75 22.01
C VAL A 493 -19.02 -68.03 21.48
N ASP A 494 -18.22 -66.99 21.25
CA ASP A 494 -16.83 -67.13 20.79
C ASP A 494 -15.95 -67.71 21.91
N GLN A 495 -16.18 -67.32 23.17
CA GLN A 495 -15.47 -67.88 24.33
C GLN A 495 -15.78 -69.39 24.50
N GLN A 496 -17.06 -69.78 24.36
CA GLN A 496 -17.47 -71.19 24.41
C GLN A 496 -16.90 -72.02 23.25
N THR A 497 -16.73 -71.44 22.05
CA THR A 497 -16.12 -72.17 20.93
C THR A 497 -14.62 -72.40 21.13
N VAL A 498 -13.91 -71.46 21.76
CA VAL A 498 -12.49 -71.61 22.12
C VAL A 498 -12.31 -72.65 23.21
N ASP A 499 -13.14 -72.63 24.26
CA ASP A 499 -13.09 -73.63 25.35
C ASP A 499 -13.50 -75.04 24.86
N ALA A 500 -14.44 -75.13 23.90
CA ALA A 500 -14.81 -76.39 23.25
C ALA A 500 -13.71 -76.95 22.33
N ALA A 501 -12.87 -76.10 21.73
CA ALA A 501 -11.72 -76.51 20.92
C ALA A 501 -10.55 -77.01 21.79
N VAL A 502 -10.27 -76.31 22.90
CA VAL A 502 -9.25 -76.75 23.89
C VAL A 502 -9.65 -78.09 24.54
N SER A 503 -10.94 -78.29 24.81
CA SER A 503 -11.49 -79.55 25.33
C SER A 503 -11.45 -80.71 24.32
N ARG A 504 -11.40 -80.45 23.00
CA ARG A 504 -11.18 -81.48 21.97
C ARG A 504 -9.71 -81.91 21.90
N LEU A 505 -8.79 -80.96 21.99
CA LEU A 505 -7.34 -81.25 22.04
C LEU A 505 -6.95 -82.04 23.30
N ALA A 506 -7.57 -81.75 24.44
CA ALA A 506 -7.38 -82.51 25.68
C ALA A 506 -8.01 -83.93 25.66
N ARG A 507 -8.94 -84.20 24.73
CA ARG A 507 -9.52 -85.54 24.52
C ARG A 507 -8.74 -86.37 23.50
N GLU A 508 -8.01 -85.74 22.60
CA GLU A 508 -7.09 -86.42 21.66
C GLU A 508 -5.76 -86.82 22.31
N SER A 509 -5.32 -86.14 23.38
CA SER A 509 -4.10 -86.50 24.12
C SER A 509 -4.20 -87.79 24.95
N ASN A 510 -5.38 -88.41 25.05
CA ASN A 510 -5.60 -89.68 25.76
C ASN A 510 -5.65 -90.91 24.84
N LYS A 511 -5.20 -90.78 23.59
CA LYS A 511 -5.21 -91.88 22.61
C LYS A 511 -3.97 -91.95 21.72
N THR A 512 -2.79 -91.76 22.29
CA THR A 512 -1.54 -92.32 21.74
C THR A 512 -0.54 -92.49 22.88
N ASP A 513 -0.57 -93.69 23.45
CA ASP A 513 0.49 -94.23 24.28
C ASP A 513 1.64 -94.63 23.35
N SER A 514 2.68 -93.82 23.29
CA SER A 514 3.99 -94.24 22.79
C SER A 514 5.06 -93.38 23.46
N ALA A 515 5.55 -93.90 24.58
CA ALA A 515 6.74 -93.40 25.26
C ALA A 515 7.92 -93.36 24.27
N ILE A 516 8.47 -92.17 24.04
CA ILE A 516 9.73 -91.99 23.32
C ILE A 516 10.78 -91.57 24.35
N THR A 517 11.62 -92.53 24.71
CA THR A 517 12.85 -92.34 25.48
C THR A 517 13.89 -91.68 24.57
N VAL A 518 14.40 -90.50 24.95
CA VAL A 518 15.47 -89.80 24.22
C VAL A 518 16.76 -89.85 25.07
N PRO A 519 17.87 -90.41 24.58
CA PRO A 519 19.16 -90.38 25.27
C PRO A 519 19.78 -88.98 25.23
N LEU A 520 20.46 -88.56 26.30
CA LEU A 520 21.23 -87.32 26.33
C LEU A 520 22.36 -87.33 25.29
N GLY A 521 22.41 -86.30 24.42
CA GLY A 521 23.66 -85.89 23.78
C GLY A 521 23.69 -85.58 22.27
N GLN A 522 22.57 -85.56 21.53
CA GLN A 522 22.61 -85.18 20.09
C GLN A 522 21.57 -84.13 19.71
N THR A 523 22.02 -83.11 18.97
CA THR A 523 21.21 -82.02 18.40
C THR A 523 20.45 -82.47 17.16
N PRO A 524 19.14 -82.16 17.01
CA PRO A 524 18.39 -82.46 15.80
C PRO A 524 18.87 -81.62 14.60
N ASP A 525 19.00 -82.25 13.44
CA ASP A 525 19.43 -81.61 12.19
C ASP A 525 18.32 -80.68 11.64
N ASN A 526 18.51 -79.37 11.81
CA ASN A 526 17.59 -78.30 11.39
C ASN A 526 17.91 -77.74 9.98
N SER A 527 18.70 -78.44 9.16
CA SER A 527 19.11 -78.00 7.83
C SER A 527 17.92 -77.66 6.91
N ALA A 528 16.85 -78.45 6.93
CA ALA A 528 15.66 -78.21 6.12
C ALA A 528 14.90 -76.92 6.48
N VAL A 529 14.89 -76.54 7.75
CA VAL A 529 14.21 -75.32 8.24
C VAL A 529 15.00 -74.06 7.87
N ILE A 530 16.33 -74.17 7.82
CA ILE A 530 17.22 -73.08 7.41
C ILE A 530 17.06 -72.77 5.92
N VAL A 531 17.02 -73.79 5.06
CA VAL A 531 16.79 -73.63 3.61
C VAL A 531 15.43 -72.99 3.32
N ALA A 532 14.37 -73.42 4.02
CA ALA A 532 13.03 -72.83 3.86
C ALA A 532 12.98 -71.35 4.28
N ARG A 533 13.76 -70.96 5.29
CA ARG A 533 13.83 -69.57 5.78
C ARG A 533 14.61 -68.66 4.84
N GLU A 534 15.66 -69.17 4.19
CA GLU A 534 16.41 -68.44 3.17
C GLU A 534 15.58 -68.22 1.89
N ALA A 535 14.84 -69.23 1.43
CA ALA A 535 13.95 -69.11 0.27
C ALA A 535 12.88 -68.00 0.48
N ARG A 536 12.29 -67.91 1.68
CA ARG A 536 11.35 -66.83 2.03
C ARG A 536 12.00 -65.45 2.06
N LYS A 537 13.24 -65.34 2.57
CA LYS A 537 13.98 -64.07 2.56
C LYS A 537 14.35 -63.64 1.13
N ALA A 538 14.65 -64.58 0.24
CA ALA A 538 14.95 -64.28 -1.17
C ALA A 538 13.69 -63.76 -1.90
N GLN A 539 12.53 -64.40 -1.72
CA GLN A 539 11.26 -63.93 -2.30
C GLN A 539 10.87 -62.53 -1.80
N ALA A 540 11.12 -62.23 -0.52
CA ALA A 540 10.83 -60.90 0.04
C ALA A 540 11.73 -59.80 -0.57
N ARG A 541 13.00 -60.09 -0.84
CA ARG A 541 13.93 -59.14 -1.50
C ARG A 541 13.55 -58.92 -2.96
N ALA A 542 13.15 -59.96 -3.68
CA ALA A 542 12.69 -59.85 -5.07
C ALA A 542 11.47 -58.91 -5.18
N ARG A 543 10.46 -59.08 -4.31
CA ARG A 543 9.28 -58.19 -4.24
C ARG A 543 9.61 -56.74 -3.86
N GLN A 544 10.66 -56.52 -3.04
CA GLN A 544 11.12 -55.16 -2.72
C GLN A 544 11.87 -54.52 -3.89
N ALA A 545 12.62 -55.30 -4.68
CA ALA A 545 13.28 -54.82 -5.88
C ALA A 545 12.25 -54.43 -6.97
N GLU A 546 11.24 -55.26 -7.22
CA GLU A 546 10.14 -54.95 -8.15
C GLU A 546 9.39 -53.67 -7.74
N LYS A 547 9.14 -53.47 -6.43
CA LYS A 547 8.53 -52.24 -5.92
C LYS A 547 9.41 -51.00 -6.06
N ARG A 548 10.74 -51.14 -6.07
CA ARG A 548 11.65 -50.00 -6.28
C ARG A 548 11.68 -49.58 -7.75
N VAL A 549 11.73 -50.54 -8.67
CA VAL A 549 11.68 -50.27 -10.11
C VAL A 549 10.34 -49.62 -10.50
N ALA A 550 9.22 -50.07 -9.93
CA ALA A 550 7.91 -49.47 -10.17
C ALA A 550 7.71 -48.06 -9.55
N VAL A 551 8.60 -47.65 -8.63
CA VAL A 551 8.60 -46.29 -8.06
C VAL A 551 9.52 -45.37 -8.86
N GLU A 552 10.64 -45.88 -9.38
CA GLU A 552 11.56 -45.12 -10.25
C GLU A 552 10.94 -44.84 -11.64
N GLU A 553 10.21 -45.78 -12.24
CA GLU A 553 9.50 -45.55 -13.52
C GLU A 553 8.33 -44.55 -13.42
N LYS A 554 7.85 -44.25 -12.20
CA LYS A 554 6.80 -43.23 -11.96
C LYS A 554 7.36 -41.84 -11.63
N THR A 555 8.68 -41.68 -11.50
CA THR A 555 9.33 -40.40 -11.16
C THR A 555 9.95 -39.64 -12.33
N ASP A 556 9.89 -40.18 -13.56
CA ASP A 556 10.38 -39.48 -14.77
C ASP A 556 9.37 -38.52 -15.43
N ALA A 557 8.28 -38.17 -14.74
CA ALA A 557 7.46 -37.01 -15.07
C ALA A 557 7.82 -35.84 -14.11
N ILE A 558 8.76 -35.00 -14.56
CA ILE A 558 9.42 -33.93 -13.80
C ILE A 558 8.43 -32.82 -13.38
N ASP A 559 8.30 -32.56 -12.07
CA ASP A 559 7.73 -31.31 -11.51
C ASP A 559 8.86 -30.26 -11.34
N PRO A 560 8.87 -29.17 -12.12
CA PRO A 560 9.93 -28.15 -12.10
C PRO A 560 10.06 -27.37 -10.78
N ARG A 561 9.10 -27.50 -9.85
CA ARG A 561 9.14 -26.81 -8.55
C ARG A 561 10.09 -27.44 -7.54
N GLN A 562 10.29 -28.75 -7.60
CA GLN A 562 11.17 -29.44 -6.65
C GLN A 562 12.65 -29.20 -6.95
N THR A 563 13.01 -29.08 -8.22
CA THR A 563 14.36 -28.72 -8.68
C THR A 563 14.75 -27.30 -8.28
N ALA A 564 13.80 -26.36 -8.31
CA ALA A 564 14.02 -24.98 -7.88
C ALA A 564 14.27 -24.84 -6.37
N VAL A 565 13.55 -25.62 -5.55
CA VAL A 565 13.70 -25.61 -4.09
C VAL A 565 15.03 -26.27 -3.68
N ALA A 566 15.43 -27.35 -4.33
CA ALA A 566 16.74 -27.97 -4.09
C ALA A 566 17.90 -27.04 -4.46
N ALA A 567 17.80 -26.31 -5.58
CA ALA A 567 18.79 -25.32 -5.98
C ALA A 567 18.86 -24.13 -5.01
N ALA A 568 17.73 -23.68 -4.45
CA ALA A 568 17.69 -22.61 -3.45
C ALA A 568 18.34 -23.03 -2.12
N ILE A 569 18.09 -24.26 -1.66
CA ILE A 569 18.70 -24.80 -0.44
C ILE A 569 20.21 -24.99 -0.62
N ALA A 570 20.66 -25.42 -1.81
CA ALA A 570 22.08 -25.53 -2.12
C ALA A 570 22.79 -24.16 -2.12
N ARG A 571 22.15 -23.11 -2.63
CA ARG A 571 22.69 -21.73 -2.60
C ARG A 571 22.77 -21.17 -1.18
N VAL A 572 21.77 -21.43 -0.34
CA VAL A 572 21.79 -21.01 1.07
C VAL A 572 22.86 -21.75 1.88
N LYS A 573 23.08 -23.05 1.61
CA LYS A 573 24.18 -23.81 2.22
C LYS A 573 25.55 -23.32 1.76
N ALA A 574 25.74 -23.04 0.47
CA ALA A 574 26.98 -22.49 -0.06
C ALA A 574 27.30 -21.11 0.53
N LYS A 575 26.29 -20.24 0.69
CA LYS A 575 26.45 -18.91 1.28
C LYS A 575 26.80 -18.98 2.78
N LYS A 576 26.21 -19.92 3.53
CA LYS A 576 26.57 -20.17 4.94
C LYS A 576 27.97 -20.77 5.10
N ALA A 577 28.43 -21.60 4.17
CA ALA A 577 29.78 -22.15 4.20
C ALA A 577 30.86 -21.10 3.87
N ALA A 578 30.59 -20.21 2.91
CA ALA A 578 31.49 -19.11 2.58
C ALA A 578 31.59 -18.06 3.71
N GLN A 579 30.49 -17.83 4.45
CA GLN A 579 30.46 -16.90 5.57
C GLN A 579 31.20 -17.45 6.82
N ALA A 580 31.24 -18.77 6.99
CA ALA A 580 32.00 -19.42 8.06
C ALA A 580 33.52 -19.49 7.79
N GLN A 581 33.97 -19.38 6.54
CA GLN A 581 35.40 -19.35 6.19
C GLN A 581 36.04 -17.95 6.29
N LEU A 582 35.26 -16.90 6.52
CA LEU A 582 35.75 -15.53 6.73
C LEU A 582 36.05 -15.19 8.21
N GLU A 583 35.73 -16.08 9.16
CA GLU A 583 35.88 -15.83 10.61
C GLU A 583 37.00 -16.64 11.29
N SER A 584 37.86 -17.32 10.53
CA SER A 584 39.01 -18.06 11.12
C SER A 584 40.21 -18.13 10.19
N GLU A 585 41.08 -17.11 10.20
CA GLU A 585 42.53 -17.26 10.30
C GLU A 585 43.21 -15.91 10.60
N PRO A 586 44.30 -15.87 11.39
CA PRO A 586 45.02 -14.66 11.74
C PRO A 586 46.10 -14.35 10.70
N VAL A 587 46.25 -13.08 10.29
CA VAL A 587 47.36 -12.65 9.43
C VAL A 587 48.28 -11.71 10.21
N GLN A 588 49.53 -12.15 10.36
CA GLN A 588 50.66 -11.34 10.81
C GLN A 588 51.12 -10.36 9.72
N SER A 589 51.67 -9.26 10.21
CA SER A 589 52.10 -8.00 9.62
C SER A 589 53.15 -8.02 8.51
N GLU A 590 53.06 -7.05 7.60
CA GLU A 590 54.19 -6.19 7.21
C GLU A 590 53.75 -4.71 7.12
N SER A 591 54.70 -3.82 7.40
CA SER A 591 54.59 -2.47 7.97
C SER A 591 54.72 -1.32 6.97
N THR A 592 54.06 -0.17 7.23
CA THR A 592 54.71 1.17 7.23
C THR A 592 53.80 2.30 7.79
N VAL A 593 54.35 2.99 8.80
CA VAL A 593 54.22 4.40 9.25
C VAL A 593 52.91 4.91 9.90
N ALA A 594 53.13 5.49 11.08
CA ALA A 594 52.26 6.02 12.11
C ALA A 594 51.50 7.32 11.78
N GLU A 595 50.27 7.40 12.30
CA GLU A 595 49.69 8.63 12.87
C GLU A 595 48.68 8.22 13.97
N GLU A 596 48.90 8.67 15.21
CA GLU A 596 48.08 8.32 16.38
C GLU A 596 46.78 9.14 16.43
N ASP A 597 45.64 8.45 16.41
CA ASP A 597 44.30 9.07 16.47
C ASP A 597 43.96 9.55 17.90
N PRO A 598 43.81 10.87 18.15
CA PRO A 598 43.51 11.45 19.46
C PRO A 598 42.14 11.04 20.02
N ARG A 599 41.23 10.48 19.20
CA ARG A 599 39.91 10.03 19.67
C ARG A 599 39.97 8.73 20.48
N LYS A 600 40.92 7.83 20.19
CA LYS A 600 41.07 6.59 20.98
C LYS A 600 41.58 6.85 22.40
N ALA A 601 42.46 7.83 22.57
CA ALA A 601 42.94 8.25 23.90
C ALA A 601 41.83 8.90 24.74
N ALA A 602 40.97 9.73 24.13
CA ALA A 602 39.84 10.37 24.80
C ALA A 602 38.76 9.35 25.25
N VAL A 603 38.49 8.33 24.44
CA VAL A 603 37.54 7.26 24.78
C VAL A 603 38.10 6.35 25.88
N ALA A 604 39.39 6.03 25.85
CA ALA A 604 40.04 5.27 26.92
C ALA A 604 40.03 6.02 28.26
N ALA A 605 40.26 7.34 28.25
CA ALA A 605 40.17 8.18 29.44
C ALA A 605 38.74 8.30 29.99
N ALA A 606 37.73 8.35 29.12
CA ALA A 606 36.32 8.36 29.52
C ALA A 606 35.87 7.02 30.15
N ILE A 607 36.30 5.89 29.56
CA ILE A 607 36.00 4.55 30.08
C ILE A 607 36.71 4.33 31.44
N ALA A 608 37.94 4.82 31.61
CA ALA A 608 38.67 4.77 32.87
C ALA A 608 37.98 5.59 33.98
N ARG A 609 37.43 6.77 33.65
CA ARG A 609 36.66 7.61 34.60
C ARG A 609 35.34 6.96 35.01
N VAL A 610 34.65 6.29 34.09
CA VAL A 610 33.39 5.59 34.37
C VAL A 610 33.66 4.34 35.23
N LYS A 611 34.74 3.60 34.97
CA LYS A 611 35.16 2.47 35.83
C LYS A 611 35.56 2.91 37.23
N ALA A 612 36.31 4.01 37.36
CA ALA A 612 36.69 4.56 38.66
C ALA A 612 35.46 5.05 39.47
N LYS A 613 34.47 5.66 38.81
CA LYS A 613 33.24 6.14 39.45
C LYS A 613 32.30 5.00 39.89
N LYS A 614 32.26 3.90 39.13
CA LYS A 614 31.55 2.67 39.53
C LYS A 614 32.24 1.93 40.67
N ALA A 615 33.57 1.94 40.73
CA ALA A 615 34.32 1.34 41.84
C ALA A 615 34.17 2.14 43.15
N ALA A 616 34.10 3.48 43.07
CA ALA A 616 33.89 4.34 44.24
C ALA A 616 32.46 4.25 44.83
N GLN A 617 31.45 3.93 44.02
CA GLN A 617 30.07 3.73 44.47
C GLN A 617 29.82 2.35 45.12
N ALA A 618 30.76 1.42 45.03
CA ALA A 618 30.64 0.07 45.57
C ALA A 618 31.28 -0.12 46.96
N VAL A 619 31.86 0.93 47.56
CA VAL A 619 32.64 0.83 48.82
C VAL A 619 32.05 1.63 50.00
N ASN A 620 30.89 2.27 49.88
CA ASN A 620 30.17 2.83 51.04
C ASN A 620 28.81 2.17 51.24
N PRO A 621 28.70 1.18 52.15
CA PRO A 621 27.47 0.89 52.85
C PRO A 621 27.48 1.62 54.19
N ASP A 622 26.84 2.78 54.23
CA ASP A 622 26.12 3.30 55.41
C ASP A 622 25.11 4.37 54.95
#